data_AF-A0A2A4FZV5-F1
#
_entry.id   AF-A0A2A4FZV5-F1
#
_cell.length_a   1.000
_cell.length_b   1.000
_cell.length_c   1.000
_cell.angle_alpha   90.00
_cell.angle_beta   90.00
_cell.angle_gamma   90.00
#
_symmetry.space_group_name_H-M   'P 1'
#
loop_
_entity.id
_entity.type
_entity.pdbx_description
1 polymer ?
#
loop_
_entity_poly.entity_id
_entity_poly.type
_entity_poly.pdbx_seq_one_letter_code
_entity_poly.pdbx_strand_id
1 'polypeptide(L)'
;MAQACSSDLLALLADELDAARGQLEALGQNLISDQEIAARHVIELQAIDHVGQRCASIATILRGDDAGASRAAPLETIIARVAALRR
;
A
#
# COMPACT_ATOMS: atom_id res chain seq x y z
N MET A 1 -13.89 -25.35 5.77
CA MET A 1 -12.46 -25.40 5.36
C MET A 1 -12.12 -24.36 4.27
N ALA A 2 -12.99 -24.05 3.30
CA ALA A 2 -12.70 -23.05 2.26
C ALA A 2 -12.56 -21.58 2.77
N GLN A 3 -13.32 -21.20 3.81
CA GLN A 3 -13.27 -19.84 4.39
C GLN A 3 -11.93 -19.52 5.07
N ALA A 4 -11.31 -20.50 5.74
CA ALA A 4 -10.04 -20.35 6.44
C ALA A 4 -8.88 -20.10 5.45
N CYS A 5 -8.85 -20.85 4.34
CA CYS A 5 -7.85 -20.69 3.28
C CYS A 5 -7.87 -19.27 2.68
N SER A 6 -9.07 -18.67 2.56
CA SER A 6 -9.19 -17.29 2.08
C SER A 6 -8.69 -16.26 3.09
N SER A 7 -8.92 -16.47 4.38
CA SER A 7 -8.41 -15.58 5.44
C SER A 7 -6.87 -15.66 5.53
N ASP A 8 -6.32 -16.88 5.47
CA ASP A 8 -4.88 -17.11 5.52
C ASP A 8 -4.18 -16.49 4.29
N LEU A 9 -4.79 -16.58 3.11
CA LEU A 9 -4.29 -15.93 1.89
C LEU A 9 -4.31 -14.40 2.00
N LEU A 10 -5.38 -13.81 2.55
CA LEU A 10 -5.47 -12.36 2.75
C LEU A 10 -4.42 -11.85 3.75
N ALA A 11 -4.17 -12.62 4.81
CA ALA A 11 -3.09 -12.32 5.76
C ALA A 11 -1.71 -12.35 5.09
N LEU A 12 -1.41 -13.40 4.30
CA LEU A 12 -0.16 -13.49 3.53
C LEU A 12 0.01 -12.32 2.55
N LEU A 13 -1.05 -11.94 1.83
CA LEU A 13 -1.00 -10.78 0.93
C LEU A 13 -0.76 -9.46 1.68
N ALA A 14 -1.32 -9.31 2.89
CA ALA A 14 -1.06 -8.15 3.72
C ALA A 14 0.42 -8.09 4.17
N ASP A 15 1.01 -9.24 4.51
CA ASP A 15 2.41 -9.34 4.89
C ASP A 15 3.36 -9.01 3.72
N GLU A 16 3.05 -9.49 2.50
CA GLU A 16 3.79 -9.11 1.29
C GLU A 16 3.71 -7.60 1.00
N LEU A 17 2.57 -6.96 1.25
CA LEU A 17 2.44 -5.50 1.10
C LEU A 17 3.27 -4.73 2.13
N ASP A 18 3.36 -5.22 3.37
CA ASP A 18 4.24 -4.62 4.38
C ASP A 18 5.71 -4.84 4.06
N ALA A 19 6.08 -6.01 3.53
CA ALA A 19 7.44 -6.26 3.04
C ALA A 19 7.81 -5.30 1.90
N ALA A 20 6.91 -5.10 0.93
CA ALA A 20 7.10 -4.13 -0.15
C ALA A 20 7.22 -2.69 0.38
N ARG A 21 6.40 -2.30 1.37
CA ARG A 21 6.53 -0.99 2.03
C ARG A 21 7.91 -0.81 2.66
N GLY A 22 8.39 -1.81 3.41
CA GLY A 22 9.71 -1.77 4.02
C GLY A 22 10.84 -1.59 3.00
N GLN A 23 10.73 -2.21 1.82
CA GLN A 23 11.68 -2.02 0.73
C GLN A 23 11.63 -0.59 0.16
N LEU A 24 10.43 -0.01 0.00
CA LEU A 24 10.26 1.37 -0.47
C LEU A 24 10.81 2.38 0.55
N GLU A 25 10.61 2.15 1.84
CA GLU A 25 11.16 3.00 2.92
C GLU A 25 12.68 2.94 2.95
N ALA A 26 13.28 1.74 2.83
CA ALA A 26 14.73 1.59 2.75
C ALA A 26 15.31 2.29 1.51
N LEU A 27 14.64 2.19 0.36
CA LEU A 27 15.04 2.90 -0.86
C LEU A 27 14.93 4.42 -0.66
N GLY A 28 13.81 4.90 -0.13
CA GLY A 28 13.60 6.31 0.17
C GLY A 28 14.69 6.86 1.10
N GLN A 29 15.02 6.13 2.17
CA GLN A 29 16.07 6.49 3.11
C GLN A 29 17.44 6.60 2.42
N ASN A 30 17.77 5.66 1.53
CA ASN A 30 19.02 5.69 0.77
C ASN A 30 19.07 6.90 -0.17
N LEU A 31 17.96 7.23 -0.84
CA LEU A 31 17.89 8.35 -1.78
C LEU A 31 17.95 9.72 -1.07
N ILE A 32 17.29 9.86 0.08
CA ILE A 32 17.32 11.13 0.85
C ILE A 32 18.65 11.37 1.57
N SER A 33 19.50 10.33 1.68
CA SER A 33 20.84 10.45 2.26
C SER A 33 21.78 11.28 1.38
N ASP A 34 21.46 11.44 0.09
CA ASP A 34 22.11 12.37 -0.82
C ASP A 34 21.23 13.62 -0.99
N GLN A 35 21.72 14.75 -0.49
CA GLN A 35 20.97 16.01 -0.49
C GLN A 35 20.69 16.55 -1.91
N GLU A 36 21.57 16.30 -2.88
CA GLU A 36 21.37 16.76 -4.26
C GLU A 36 20.27 15.94 -4.95
N ILE A 37 20.29 14.61 -4.76
CA ILE A 37 19.24 13.71 -5.26
C ILE A 37 17.91 14.06 -4.61
N ALA A 38 17.89 14.23 -3.28
CA ALA A 38 16.69 14.55 -2.52
C ALA A 38 16.04 15.85 -3.00
N ALA A 39 16.83 16.91 -3.18
CA ALA A 39 16.33 18.20 -3.64
C ALA A 39 15.83 18.14 -5.09
N ARG A 40 16.54 17.41 -5.97
CA ARG A 40 16.19 17.29 -7.38
C ARG A 40 14.93 16.45 -7.63
N HIS A 41 14.65 15.47 -6.76
CA HIS A 41 13.59 14.48 -6.96
C HIS A 41 12.57 14.43 -5.82
N VAL A 42 12.35 15.55 -5.13
CA VAL A 42 11.46 15.59 -3.95
C VAL A 42 10.03 15.15 -4.28
N ILE A 43 9.54 15.47 -5.48
CA ILE A 43 8.17 15.11 -5.92
C ILE A 43 8.07 13.60 -6.14
N GLU A 44 9.07 13.00 -6.80
CA GLU A 44 9.12 11.56 -7.03
C GLU A 44 9.28 10.78 -5.71
N LEU A 45 10.07 11.32 -4.77
CA LEU A 45 10.23 10.75 -3.43
C LEU A 45 8.91 10.79 -2.65
N GLN A 46 8.14 11.88 -2.75
CA GLN A 46 6.78 11.96 -2.19
C GLN A 46 5.83 10.94 -2.85
N ALA A 47 5.97 10.71 -4.16
CA ALA A 47 5.17 9.68 -4.84
C ALA A 47 5.52 8.27 -4.34
N ILE A 48 6.79 7.98 -4.06
CA ILE A 48 7.24 6.70 -3.46
C ILE A 48 6.65 6.54 -2.05
N ASP A 49 6.71 7.56 -1.20
CA ASP A 49 6.10 7.54 0.13
C ASP A 49 4.59 7.26 0.04
N HIS A 50 3.90 7.93 -0.90
CA HIS A 50 2.48 7.72 -1.12
C HIS A 50 2.14 6.27 -1.54
N VAL A 51 3.01 5.61 -2.33
CA VAL A 51 2.85 4.18 -2.64
C VAL A 51 3.01 3.32 -1.38
N GLY A 52 3.99 3.62 -0.52
CA GLY A 52 4.17 2.93 0.77
C GLY A 52 2.95 3.04 1.68
N GLN A 53 2.36 4.23 1.80
CA GLN A 53 1.12 4.47 2.55
C GLN A 53 -0.06 3.68 1.99
N ARG A 54 -0.16 3.55 0.66
CA ARG A 54 -1.18 2.73 0.00
C ARG A 54 -1.00 1.25 0.30
N CYS A 55 0.24 0.74 0.32
CA CYS A 55 0.54 -0.63 0.74
C CYS A 55 0.05 -0.89 2.18
N ALA A 56 0.38 -0.02 3.13
CA ALA A 56 -0.07 -0.14 4.52
C ALA A 56 -1.60 -0.11 4.66
N SER A 57 -2.25 0.77 3.90
CA SER A 57 -3.70 0.90 3.89
C SER A 57 -4.38 -0.38 3.38
N ILE A 58 -3.87 -0.95 2.28
CA ILE A 58 -4.39 -2.20 1.72
C ILE A 58 -4.13 -3.37 2.68
N ALA A 59 -2.93 -3.48 3.25
CA ALA A 59 -2.60 -4.53 4.23
C ALA A 59 -3.56 -4.49 5.44
N THR A 60 -3.89 -3.29 5.92
CA THR A 60 -4.87 -3.10 7.00
C THR A 60 -6.28 -3.58 6.59
N ILE A 61 -6.72 -3.26 5.37
CA ILE A 61 -8.01 -3.72 4.83
C ILE A 61 -8.04 -5.25 4.69
N LEU A 62 -6.95 -5.87 4.24
CA LEU A 62 -6.88 -7.33 4.06
C LEU A 62 -6.87 -8.08 5.40
N ARG A 63 -6.31 -7.49 6.47
CA ARG A 63 -6.30 -8.07 7.82
C ARG A 63 -7.57 -7.80 8.63
N GLY A 64 -8.31 -6.75 8.29
CA GLY A 64 -9.53 -6.38 8.99
C GLY A 64 -10.76 -7.04 8.38
N ASP A 65 -11.51 -7.79 9.18
CA ASP A 65 -12.89 -8.23 8.88
C ASP A 65 -13.90 -7.04 8.86
N ASP A 66 -13.39 -5.80 8.88
CA ASP A 66 -14.16 -4.60 9.12
C ASP A 66 -13.96 -3.58 7.99
N ALA A 67 -15.03 -3.36 7.24
CA ALA A 67 -15.15 -2.39 6.15
C ALA A 67 -14.88 -0.93 6.58
N GLY A 68 -14.70 -0.67 7.88
CA GLY A 68 -14.32 0.63 8.44
C GLY A 68 -12.93 1.11 8.04
N ALA A 69 -11.91 0.24 8.01
CA ALA A 69 -10.53 0.60 7.64
C ALA A 69 -10.41 1.02 6.17
N SER A 70 -11.33 0.51 5.33
CA SER A 70 -11.49 0.92 3.95
C SER A 70 -11.64 2.44 3.84
N ARG A 71 -12.45 3.09 4.69
CA ARG A 71 -12.79 4.53 4.54
C ARG A 71 -11.63 5.52 4.72
N ALA A 72 -10.51 5.09 5.29
CA ALA A 72 -9.34 5.95 5.50
C ALA A 72 -8.30 5.84 4.37
N ALA A 73 -8.34 4.78 3.56
CA ALA A 73 -7.58 4.72 2.33
C ALA A 73 -8.24 5.64 1.28
N PRO A 74 -7.51 6.22 0.31
CA PRO A 74 -8.12 6.91 -0.83
C PRO A 74 -8.79 5.87 -1.74
N LEU A 75 -9.91 5.32 -1.25
CA LEU A 75 -10.71 4.29 -1.88
C LEU A 75 -11.30 4.77 -3.19
N GLU A 76 -11.39 6.08 -3.41
CA GLU A 76 -11.92 6.69 -4.62
C GLU A 76 -11.31 6.04 -5.87
N THR A 77 -9.99 5.84 -5.88
CA THR A 77 -9.28 5.24 -7.00
C THR A 77 -9.54 3.73 -7.12
N ILE A 78 -9.67 3.03 -5.99
CA ILE A 78 -9.93 1.58 -5.97
C ILE A 78 -11.39 1.30 -6.36
N ILE A 79 -12.35 2.02 -5.78
CA ILE A 79 -13.78 1.99 -6.10
C ILE A 79 -13.98 2.34 -7.58
N ALA A 80 -13.33 3.38 -8.10
CA ALA A 80 -13.43 3.74 -9.51
C ALA A 80 -12.93 2.60 -10.42
N ARG A 81 -11.81 1.94 -10.06
CA ARG A 81 -11.27 0.80 -10.83
C ARG A 81 -12.15 -0.44 -10.73
N VAL A 82 -12.74 -0.74 -9.57
CA VAL A 82 -13.69 -1.86 -9.42
C VAL A 82 -14.95 -1.61 -10.24
N ALA A 83 -15.46 -0.37 -10.25
CA ALA A 83 -16.60 0.01 -11.08
C ALA A 83 -16.30 -0.11 -12.59
N ALA A 84 -15.05 0.12 -13.00
CA ALA A 84 -14.61 -0.08 -14.38
C ALA A 84 -14.48 -1.56 -14.78
N LEU A 85 -14.07 -2.44 -13.85
CA LEU A 85 -13.90 -3.88 -14.10
C LEU A 85 -15.22 -4.68 -14.14
N ARG A 86 -16.31 -4.13 -13.60
CA ARG A 86 -17.64 -4.75 -13.61
C ARG A 86 -18.51 -4.37 -14.82
N ARG A 87 -17.94 -3.67 -15.80
CA ARG A 87 -18.65 -3.13 -16.96
C ARG A 87 -18.35 -3.93 -18.22
#